data_AF-A0A935WZ42-F1
#
_entry.id   AF-A0A935WZ42-F1
#
_cell.length_a   1.000
_cell.length_b   1.000
_cell.length_c   1.000
_cell.angle_alpha   90.00
_cell.angle_beta   90.00
_cell.angle_gamma   90.00
#
_symmetry.space_group_name_H-M   'P 1'
#
loop_
_entity.id
_entity.type
_entity.pdbx_description
1 polymer ?
#
loop_
_entity_poly.entity_id
_entity_poly.type
_entity_poly.pdbx_seq_one_letter_code
_entity_poly.pdbx_strand_id
1 'polypeptide(L)'
;MSSDDDAAKISNAIDEERRQNRPYRRLVGILFGVAILALVSLFLRGIVRTLDRLPSASVEEHHGAADVRALRACADDLEKLELQIRKSASALFAQSVANEANMPDWRTIALPFEVERLNISARCGLDADGQENPAVRDLALASSEIEALLRAYALLYDRHRDDGAKRSREARHALDRALKTLESKPEEGRR
;
A
#
# COMPACT_ATOMS: atom_id res chain seq x y z
N MET A 1 62.47 -0.53 37.24
CA MET A 1 62.43 -1.68 36.30
C MET A 1 61.08 -2.37 36.40
N SER A 2 59.99 -1.74 35.92
CA SER A 2 58.65 -2.37 35.90
C SER A 2 57.69 -1.71 34.88
N SER A 3 58.20 -0.91 33.92
CA SER A 3 57.33 -0.18 32.97
C SER A 3 57.39 -0.76 31.55
N ASP A 4 58.51 -1.38 31.17
CA ASP A 4 58.70 -1.93 29.82
C ASP A 4 58.09 -3.33 29.65
N ASP A 5 58.00 -4.11 30.73
CA ASP A 5 57.40 -5.45 30.72
C ASP A 5 55.86 -5.41 30.58
N ASP A 6 55.22 -4.36 31.08
CA ASP A 6 53.76 -4.19 30.99
C ASP A 6 53.34 -3.74 29.59
N ALA A 7 54.14 -2.89 28.94
CA ALA A 7 53.91 -2.48 27.54
C ALA A 7 54.02 -3.66 26.57
N ALA A 8 54.98 -4.57 26.78
CA ALA A 8 55.15 -5.76 25.97
C ALA A 8 53.98 -6.75 26.13
N LYS A 9 53.45 -6.92 27.35
CA LYS A 9 52.28 -7.78 27.60
C LYS A 9 51.01 -7.25 26.94
N ILE A 10 50.78 -5.94 26.96
CA ILE A 10 49.60 -5.31 26.33
C ILE A 10 49.69 -5.43 24.80
N SER A 11 50.86 -5.20 24.21
CA SER A 11 51.08 -5.38 22.77
C SER A 11 50.80 -6.81 22.31
N ASN A 12 51.32 -7.80 23.06
CA ASN A 12 51.14 -9.21 22.72
C ASN A 12 49.67 -9.65 22.86
N ALA A 13 48.96 -9.16 23.88
CA ALA A 13 47.54 -9.44 24.06
C ALA A 13 46.68 -8.87 22.91
N ILE A 14 46.99 -7.66 22.45
CA ILE A 14 46.29 -7.03 21.30
C ILE A 14 46.58 -7.78 19.99
N ASP A 15 47.81 -8.30 19.82
CA ASP A 15 48.18 -9.08 18.63
C ASP A 15 47.56 -10.49 18.63
N GLU A 16 47.39 -11.11 19.80
CA GLU A 16 46.70 -12.39 19.97
C GLU A 16 45.19 -12.25 19.64
N GLU A 17 44.56 -11.18 20.13
CA GLU A 17 43.15 -10.84 19.87
C GLU A 17 42.91 -10.50 18.38
N ARG A 18 43.86 -9.80 17.75
CA ARG A 18 43.84 -9.56 16.28
C ARG A 18 44.00 -10.84 15.47
N ARG A 19 44.69 -11.87 15.98
CA ARG A 19 44.82 -13.17 15.28
C ARG A 19 43.56 -14.01 15.40
N GLN A 20 42.90 -14.02 16.56
CA GLN A 20 41.62 -14.73 16.75
C GLN A 20 40.44 -14.11 15.98
N ASN A 21 40.44 -12.79 15.76
CA ASN A 21 39.34 -12.12 15.04
C ASN A 21 39.46 -12.17 13.50
N ARG A 22 40.55 -12.69 12.94
CA ARG A 22 40.73 -12.89 11.47
C ARG A 22 39.71 -13.84 10.84
N PRO A 23 39.44 -15.04 11.39
CA PRO A 23 38.40 -15.92 10.85
C PRO A 23 37.01 -15.30 10.96
N TYR A 24 36.72 -14.60 12.08
CA TYR A 24 35.42 -13.96 12.29
C TYR A 24 35.14 -12.86 11.27
N ARG A 25 36.16 -12.04 10.94
CA ARG A 25 36.04 -10.99 9.91
C ARG A 25 35.80 -11.54 8.50
N ARG A 26 36.39 -12.70 8.18
CA ARG A 26 36.15 -13.41 6.91
C ARG A 26 34.75 -14.00 6.87
N LEU A 27 34.27 -14.56 7.97
CA LEU A 27 32.94 -15.18 8.06
C LEU A 27 31.83 -14.12 7.97
N VAL A 28 31.99 -12.99 8.65
CA VAL A 28 31.09 -11.83 8.52
C VAL A 28 31.13 -11.27 7.10
N GLY A 29 32.32 -11.15 6.49
CA GLY A 29 32.45 -10.71 5.10
C GLY A 29 31.75 -11.62 4.09
N ILE A 30 31.83 -12.95 4.28
CA ILE A 30 31.12 -13.93 3.44
C ILE A 30 29.61 -13.80 3.63
N LEU A 31 29.12 -13.72 4.88
CA LEU A 31 27.69 -13.57 5.15
C LEU A 31 27.13 -12.27 4.55
N PHE A 32 27.90 -11.17 4.65
CA PHE A 32 27.52 -9.89 4.05
C PHE A 32 27.51 -9.97 2.52
N GLY A 33 28.51 -10.66 1.93
CA GLY A 33 28.54 -10.93 0.49
C GLY A 33 27.33 -11.73 0.00
N VAL A 34 26.92 -12.77 0.75
CA VAL A 34 25.73 -13.57 0.45
C VAL A 34 24.45 -12.74 0.59
N ALA A 35 24.35 -11.90 1.62
CA ALA A 35 23.21 -11.02 1.83
C ALA A 35 23.09 -9.97 0.69
N ILE A 36 24.20 -9.37 0.26
CA ILE A 36 24.24 -8.47 -0.89
C ILE A 36 23.84 -9.22 -2.16
N LEU A 37 24.39 -10.41 -2.41
CA LEU A 37 24.02 -11.21 -3.58
C LEU A 37 22.53 -11.57 -3.59
N ALA A 38 21.96 -11.91 -2.44
CA ALA A 38 20.52 -12.17 -2.31
C ALA A 38 19.71 -10.91 -2.60
N LEU A 39 20.09 -9.76 -2.03
CA LEU A 39 19.44 -8.47 -2.30
C LEU A 39 19.54 -8.08 -3.78
N VAL A 40 20.74 -8.18 -4.38
CA VAL A 40 20.97 -7.92 -5.80
C VAL A 40 20.15 -8.88 -6.66
N SER A 41 20.04 -10.15 -6.29
CA SER A 41 19.20 -11.11 -7.03
C SER A 41 17.71 -10.78 -6.94
N LEU A 42 17.24 -10.27 -5.79
CA LEU A 42 15.85 -9.83 -5.60
C LEU A 42 15.59 -8.52 -6.36
N PHE A 43 16.52 -7.57 -6.33
CA PHE A 43 16.46 -6.35 -7.13
C PHE A 43 16.50 -6.65 -8.62
N LEU A 44 17.39 -7.53 -9.09
CA LEU A 44 17.44 -7.98 -10.48
C LEU A 44 16.17 -8.74 -10.85
N ARG A 45 15.57 -9.57 -9.99
CA ARG A 45 14.27 -10.20 -10.24
C ARG A 45 13.13 -9.17 -10.31
N GLY A 46 13.17 -8.15 -9.45
CA GLY A 46 12.24 -7.04 -9.46
C GLY A 46 12.35 -6.25 -10.76
N ILE A 47 13.57 -5.87 -11.13
CA ILE A 47 13.89 -5.17 -12.37
C ILE A 47 13.52 -6.03 -13.57
N VAL A 48 13.85 -7.33 -13.63
CA VAL A 48 13.43 -8.24 -14.72
C VAL A 48 11.92 -8.32 -14.80
N ARG A 49 11.18 -8.42 -13.69
CA ARG A 49 9.71 -8.33 -13.72
C ARG A 49 9.19 -6.97 -14.20
N THR A 50 9.97 -5.91 -14.02
CA THR A 50 9.61 -4.54 -14.41
C THR A 50 10.07 -4.24 -15.85
N LEU A 51 11.09 -4.93 -16.36
CA LEU A 51 11.62 -4.85 -17.72
C LEU A 51 10.87 -5.81 -18.66
N ASP A 52 10.40 -6.98 -18.19
CA ASP A 52 9.37 -7.78 -18.88
C ASP A 52 8.04 -7.03 -18.98
N ARG A 53 7.88 -5.93 -18.23
CA ARG A 53 6.78 -4.96 -18.35
C ARG A 53 7.11 -3.76 -19.24
N LEU A 54 8.35 -3.61 -19.73
CA LEU A 54 8.59 -2.68 -20.83
C LEU A 54 8.18 -3.37 -22.13
N PRO A 55 7.37 -2.73 -22.98
CA PRO A 55 7.11 -3.26 -24.30
C PRO A 55 8.45 -3.33 -25.02
N SER A 56 8.93 -4.56 -25.30
CA SER A 56 9.96 -4.77 -26.29
C SER A 56 9.54 -3.99 -27.55
N ALA A 57 10.41 -3.12 -28.03
CA ALA A 57 10.23 -2.26 -29.21
C ALA A 57 10.16 -3.06 -30.53
N SER A 58 9.48 -4.21 -30.52
CA SER A 58 9.30 -5.13 -31.63
C SER A 58 7.83 -5.58 -31.76
N VAL A 59 6.88 -4.76 -31.29
CA VAL A 59 5.44 -4.94 -31.56
C VAL A 59 4.90 -3.74 -32.36
N GLU A 60 5.71 -3.18 -33.24
CA GLU A 60 5.19 -2.63 -34.50
C GLU A 60 5.06 -3.84 -35.43
N GLU A 61 3.86 -4.43 -35.55
CA GLU A 61 3.35 -5.15 -36.77
C GLU A 61 2.20 -6.14 -36.53
N HIS A 62 1.55 -6.21 -35.36
CA HIS A 62 0.33 -7.03 -35.21
C HIS A 62 -0.90 -6.21 -34.80
N HIS A 63 -1.14 -5.10 -35.50
CA HIS A 63 -2.47 -4.53 -35.65
C HIS A 63 -3.27 -5.39 -36.63
N GLY A 64 -3.99 -6.40 -36.13
CA GLY A 64 -4.85 -7.22 -37.00
C GLY A 64 -5.97 -7.95 -36.29
N ALA A 65 -5.76 -8.39 -35.06
CA ALA A 65 -6.82 -8.88 -34.20
C ALA A 65 -6.33 -8.74 -32.76
N ALA A 66 -6.97 -7.89 -31.97
CA ALA A 66 -6.73 -7.90 -30.53
C ALA A 66 -7.01 -9.34 -30.06
N ASP A 67 -5.98 -10.03 -29.55
CA ASP A 67 -6.10 -11.41 -29.10
C ASP A 67 -7.24 -11.49 -28.08
N VAL A 68 -8.33 -12.16 -28.46
CA VAL A 68 -9.54 -12.27 -27.63
C VAL A 68 -9.21 -12.85 -26.26
N ARG A 69 -8.17 -13.69 -26.18
CA ARG A 69 -7.67 -14.24 -24.92
C ARG A 69 -7.04 -13.16 -24.04
N ALA A 70 -6.25 -12.26 -24.64
CA ALA A 70 -5.65 -11.13 -23.93
C ALA A 70 -6.73 -10.17 -23.43
N LEU A 71 -7.73 -9.84 -24.26
CA LEU A 71 -8.86 -8.98 -23.86
C LEU A 71 -9.69 -9.60 -22.73
N ARG A 72 -9.92 -10.91 -22.77
CA ARG A 72 -10.61 -11.61 -21.66
C ARG A 72 -9.80 -11.55 -20.38
N ALA A 73 -8.48 -11.76 -20.43
CA ALA A 73 -7.63 -11.63 -19.26
C ALA A 73 -7.65 -10.20 -18.68
N CYS A 74 -7.72 -9.17 -19.54
CA CYS A 74 -7.90 -7.79 -19.13
C CYS A 74 -9.24 -7.56 -18.42
N ALA A 75 -10.33 -8.12 -18.95
CA ALA A 75 -11.65 -8.06 -18.33
C ALA A 75 -11.64 -8.71 -16.93
N ASP A 76 -11.09 -9.91 -16.82
CA ASP A 76 -10.99 -10.65 -15.55
C ASP A 76 -10.18 -9.88 -14.51
N ASP A 77 -9.13 -9.17 -14.93
CA ASP A 77 -8.29 -8.39 -14.02
C ASP A 77 -8.99 -7.09 -13.56
N LEU A 78 -9.76 -6.42 -14.44
CA LEU A 78 -10.61 -5.29 -14.05
C LEU A 78 -11.73 -5.72 -13.09
N GLU A 79 -12.35 -6.89 -13.32
CA GLU A 79 -13.38 -7.44 -12.42
C GLU A 79 -12.80 -7.75 -11.03
N LYS A 80 -11.63 -8.39 -10.97
CA LYS A 80 -10.94 -8.64 -9.70
C LYS A 80 -10.59 -7.33 -9.00
N LEU A 81 -10.14 -6.32 -9.74
CA LEU A 81 -9.80 -5.01 -9.18
C LEU A 81 -11.03 -4.33 -8.57
N GLU A 82 -12.17 -4.31 -9.28
CA GLU A 82 -13.45 -3.78 -8.76
C GLU A 82 -13.86 -4.50 -7.46
N LEU A 83 -13.76 -5.83 -7.44
CA LEU A 83 -14.14 -6.63 -6.27
C LEU A 83 -13.24 -6.33 -5.07
N GLN A 84 -11.94 -6.17 -5.32
CA GLN A 84 -10.96 -5.80 -4.28
C GLN A 84 -11.22 -4.40 -3.72
N ILE A 85 -11.55 -3.43 -4.59
CA ILE A 85 -11.90 -2.06 -4.18
C ILE A 85 -13.12 -2.11 -3.27
N ARG A 86 -14.20 -2.80 -3.68
CA ARG A 86 -15.43 -2.90 -2.88
C ARG A 86 -15.22 -3.58 -1.54
N LYS A 87 -14.47 -4.69 -1.52
CA LYS A 87 -14.14 -5.39 -0.27
C LYS A 87 -13.35 -4.48 0.66
N SER A 88 -12.31 -3.83 0.15
CA SER A 88 -11.47 -2.90 0.91
C SER A 88 -12.28 -1.74 1.45
N ALA A 89 -13.11 -1.10 0.62
CA ALA A 89 -13.98 -0.01 1.04
C ALA A 89 -14.96 -0.46 2.13
N SER A 90 -15.62 -1.62 1.96
CA SER A 90 -16.56 -2.15 2.95
C SER A 90 -15.90 -2.44 4.30
N ALA A 91 -14.69 -3.01 4.29
CA ALA A 91 -13.92 -3.26 5.51
C ALA A 91 -13.50 -1.97 6.19
N LEU A 92 -13.22 -0.92 5.41
CA LEU A 92 -12.86 0.40 5.92
C LEU A 92 -14.05 1.08 6.61
N PHE A 93 -15.23 1.06 5.99
CA PHE A 93 -16.45 1.61 6.57
C PHE A 93 -16.92 0.81 7.80
N ALA A 94 -16.67 -0.49 7.85
CA ALA A 94 -16.93 -1.26 9.06
C ALA A 94 -16.00 -0.86 10.21
N GLN A 95 -14.72 -0.60 9.91
CA GLN A 95 -13.73 -0.15 10.89
C GLN A 95 -14.00 1.29 11.37
N SER A 96 -14.48 2.18 10.50
CA SER A 96 -14.78 3.57 10.87
C SER A 96 -15.85 3.67 11.96
N VAL A 97 -16.85 2.78 11.92
CA VAL A 97 -17.88 2.69 12.97
C VAL A 97 -17.28 2.23 14.32
N ALA A 98 -16.25 1.38 14.30
CA ALA A 98 -15.63 0.84 15.50
C ALA A 98 -14.57 1.78 16.11
N ASN A 99 -13.83 2.54 15.29
CA ASN A 99 -12.72 3.37 15.74
C ASN A 99 -12.58 4.67 14.91
N GLU A 100 -13.37 5.68 15.26
CA GLU A 100 -13.35 6.99 14.58
C GLU A 100 -12.02 7.75 14.73
N ALA A 101 -11.26 7.51 15.80
CA ALA A 101 -10.07 8.30 16.13
C ALA A 101 -8.84 7.96 15.27
N ASN A 102 -8.74 6.72 14.79
CA ASN A 102 -7.59 6.22 14.02
C ASN A 102 -8.01 5.75 12.63
N MET A 103 -8.78 6.59 11.94
CA MET A 103 -9.21 6.32 10.58
C MET A 103 -8.06 6.58 9.58
N PRO A 104 -7.66 5.57 8.78
CA PRO A 104 -6.61 5.73 7.78
C PRO A 104 -7.04 6.67 6.63
N ASP A 105 -6.11 7.42 6.07
CA ASP A 105 -6.40 8.28 4.92
C ASP A 105 -6.78 7.45 3.68
N TRP A 106 -7.95 7.72 3.09
CA TRP A 106 -8.44 7.05 1.90
C TRP A 106 -7.43 7.11 0.76
N ARG A 107 -6.72 8.24 0.59
CA ARG A 107 -5.74 8.40 -0.49
C ARG A 107 -4.62 7.37 -0.41
N THR A 108 -4.22 7.00 0.80
CA THR A 108 -3.18 5.98 1.02
C THR A 108 -3.69 4.59 0.65
N ILE A 109 -4.98 4.33 0.84
CA ILE A 109 -5.63 3.05 0.53
C ILE A 109 -5.95 2.93 -0.97
N ALA A 110 -6.33 4.04 -1.61
CA ALA A 110 -6.71 4.08 -3.02
C ALA A 110 -5.52 3.97 -3.98
N LEU A 111 -4.36 4.53 -3.60
CA LEU A 111 -3.15 4.56 -4.43
C LEU A 111 -2.77 3.21 -5.08
N PRO A 112 -2.71 2.06 -4.36
CA PRO A 112 -2.40 0.79 -5.00
C PRO A 112 -3.42 0.36 -6.06
N PHE A 113 -4.70 0.71 -5.90
CA PHE A 113 -5.74 0.41 -6.89
C PHE A 113 -5.62 1.31 -8.12
N GLU A 114 -5.29 2.58 -7.94
CA GLU A 114 -5.02 3.51 -9.05
C GLU A 114 -3.84 3.03 -9.91
N VAL A 115 -2.75 2.63 -9.26
CA VAL A 115 -1.57 2.08 -9.94
C VAL A 115 -1.91 0.81 -10.70
N GLU A 116 -2.65 -0.12 -10.09
CA GLU A 116 -3.01 -1.36 -10.77
C GLU A 116 -3.97 -1.13 -11.94
N ARG A 117 -4.92 -0.19 -11.81
CA ARG A 117 -5.80 0.23 -12.91
C ARG A 117 -4.99 0.75 -14.10
N LEU A 118 -4.02 1.63 -13.86
CA LEU A 118 -3.16 2.19 -14.90
C LEU A 118 -2.28 1.10 -15.54
N ASN A 119 -1.77 0.17 -14.73
CA ASN A 119 -1.01 -0.98 -15.21
C ASN A 119 -1.84 -1.89 -16.12
N ILE A 120 -3.09 -2.19 -15.75
CA ILE A 120 -4.02 -2.94 -16.61
C ILE A 120 -4.31 -2.15 -17.89
N SER A 121 -4.59 -0.84 -17.78
CA SER A 121 -4.91 0.01 -18.93
C SER A 121 -3.78 0.06 -19.96
N ALA A 122 -2.54 0.24 -19.50
CA ALA A 122 -1.36 0.23 -20.34
C ALA A 122 -1.12 -1.13 -21.01
N ARG A 123 -1.20 -2.23 -20.25
CA ARG A 123 -1.00 -3.60 -20.77
C ARG A 123 -2.04 -3.98 -21.83
N CYS A 124 -3.26 -3.49 -21.67
CA CYS A 124 -4.39 -3.79 -22.54
C CYS A 124 -4.58 -2.76 -23.66
N GLY A 125 -3.70 -1.75 -23.74
CA GLY A 125 -3.77 -0.69 -24.76
C GLY A 125 -5.04 0.16 -24.69
N LEU A 126 -5.63 0.31 -23.49
CA LEU A 126 -6.91 1.00 -23.30
C LEU A 126 -6.80 2.53 -23.50
N ASP A 127 -5.61 3.08 -23.35
CA ASP A 127 -5.33 4.52 -23.48
C ASP A 127 -4.95 4.94 -24.91
N ALA A 128 -4.94 4.00 -25.86
CA ALA A 128 -4.59 4.30 -27.25
C ALA A 128 -5.74 5.02 -27.97
N ASP A 129 -5.46 6.23 -28.49
CA ASP A 129 -6.39 6.97 -29.34
C ASP A 129 -6.72 6.20 -30.63
N GLY A 130 -8.00 6.19 -31.02
CA GLY A 130 -8.44 5.59 -32.29
C GLY A 130 -8.87 4.11 -32.22
N GLN A 131 -9.33 3.62 -31.07
CA GLN A 131 -9.81 2.24 -30.93
C GLN A 131 -11.05 1.93 -31.79
N GLU A 132 -10.85 1.23 -32.90
CA GLU A 132 -11.93 0.70 -33.74
C GLU A 132 -12.61 -0.55 -33.14
N ASN A 133 -11.93 -1.25 -32.23
CA ASN A 133 -12.46 -2.48 -31.61
C ASN A 133 -13.44 -2.14 -30.47
N PRO A 134 -14.74 -2.53 -30.58
CA PRO A 134 -15.73 -2.23 -29.55
C PRO A 134 -15.40 -2.82 -28.18
N ALA A 135 -14.77 -4.00 -28.12
CA ALA A 135 -14.41 -4.63 -26.85
C ALA A 135 -13.31 -3.86 -26.10
N VAL A 136 -12.36 -3.27 -26.83
CA VAL A 136 -11.31 -2.45 -26.21
C VAL A 136 -11.92 -1.16 -25.65
N ARG A 137 -12.84 -0.55 -26.40
CA ARG A 137 -13.59 0.63 -25.94
C ARG A 137 -14.41 0.35 -24.69
N ASP A 138 -15.11 -0.79 -24.64
CA ASP A 138 -15.90 -1.18 -23.46
C ASP A 138 -15.00 -1.43 -22.24
N LEU A 139 -13.81 -2.01 -22.44
CA LEU A 139 -12.82 -2.18 -21.37
C LEU A 139 -12.22 -0.85 -20.90
N ALA A 140 -11.96 0.08 -21.82
CA ALA A 140 -11.51 1.44 -21.49
C ALA A 140 -12.58 2.18 -20.66
N LEU A 141 -13.85 2.04 -21.05
CA LEU A 141 -14.98 2.56 -20.27
C LEU A 141 -15.01 1.92 -18.87
N ALA A 142 -14.91 0.60 -18.76
CA ALA A 142 -14.88 -0.09 -17.47
C ALA A 142 -13.72 0.38 -16.58
N SER A 143 -12.53 0.60 -17.14
CA SER A 143 -11.39 1.18 -16.42
C SER A 143 -11.71 2.59 -15.91
N SER A 144 -12.35 3.43 -16.73
CA SER A 144 -12.75 4.79 -16.31
C SER A 144 -13.83 4.78 -15.22
N GLU A 145 -14.76 3.82 -15.25
CA GLU A 145 -15.78 3.64 -14.20
C GLU A 145 -15.16 3.15 -12.88
N ILE A 146 -14.11 2.32 -12.93
CA ILE A 146 -13.35 1.96 -11.73
C ILE A 146 -12.67 3.18 -11.12
N GLU A 147 -12.13 4.09 -11.94
CA GLU A 147 -11.59 5.36 -11.45
C GLU A 147 -12.68 6.25 -10.82
N ALA A 148 -13.85 6.33 -11.46
CA ALA A 148 -15.01 7.04 -10.91
C ALA A 148 -15.45 6.43 -9.57
N LEU A 149 -15.45 5.10 -9.45
CA LEU A 149 -15.75 4.38 -8.23
C LEU A 149 -14.78 4.72 -7.09
N LEU A 150 -13.47 4.76 -7.37
CA LEU A 150 -12.45 5.14 -6.38
C LEU A 150 -12.67 6.58 -5.86
N ARG A 151 -13.01 7.51 -6.75
CA ARG A 151 -13.34 8.90 -6.38
C ARG A 151 -14.64 8.97 -5.58
N ALA A 152 -15.66 8.21 -5.95
CA ALA A 152 -16.93 8.17 -5.23
C ALA A 152 -16.73 7.64 -3.79
N TYR A 153 -15.90 6.61 -3.61
CA TYR A 153 -15.55 6.12 -2.28
C TYR A 153 -14.76 7.13 -1.47
N ALA A 154 -13.85 7.90 -2.09
CA ALA A 154 -13.15 8.99 -1.41
C ALA A 154 -14.14 9.99 -0.80
N LEU A 155 -15.11 10.46 -1.60
CA LEU A 155 -16.12 11.41 -1.15
C LEU A 155 -17.00 10.85 -0.04
N LEU A 156 -17.41 9.58 -0.16
CA LEU A 156 -18.19 8.91 0.89
C LEU A 156 -17.40 8.76 2.18
N TYR A 157 -16.11 8.44 2.08
CA TYR A 157 -15.22 8.28 3.22
C TYR A 157 -15.00 9.60 3.95
N ASP A 158 -14.65 10.66 3.23
CA ASP A 158 -14.44 12.00 3.79
C ASP A 158 -15.70 12.51 4.47
N ARG A 159 -16.85 12.36 3.80
CA ARG A 159 -18.14 12.73 4.39
C ARG A 159 -18.43 11.96 5.66
N HIS A 160 -18.23 10.64 5.66
CA HIS A 160 -18.48 9.82 6.85
C HIS A 160 -17.58 10.24 8.02
N ARG A 161 -16.31 10.54 7.74
CA ARG A 161 -15.36 11.00 8.74
C ARG A 161 -15.77 12.34 9.36
N ASP A 162 -16.12 13.31 8.52
CA ASP A 162 -16.41 14.66 8.97
C ASP A 162 -17.81 14.78 9.61
N ASP A 163 -18.84 14.21 9.00
CA ASP A 163 -20.21 14.21 9.52
C ASP A 163 -20.33 13.34 10.79
N GLY A 164 -19.68 12.17 10.81
CA GLY A 164 -19.68 11.25 11.95
C GLY A 164 -19.09 11.91 13.19
N ALA A 165 -17.88 12.47 13.05
CA ALA A 165 -17.20 13.14 14.15
C ALA A 165 -18.01 14.35 14.68
N LYS A 166 -18.65 15.12 13.79
CA LYS A 166 -19.51 16.25 14.18
C LYS A 166 -20.73 15.77 14.97
N ARG A 167 -21.50 14.80 14.44
CA ARG A 167 -22.71 14.27 15.10
C ARG A 167 -22.39 13.60 16.44
N SER A 168 -21.28 12.86 16.51
CA SER A 168 -20.79 12.23 17.74
C SER A 168 -20.51 13.29 18.83
N ARG A 169 -19.85 14.41 18.48
CA ARG A 169 -19.65 15.54 19.41
C ARG A 169 -20.96 16.20 19.83
N GLU A 170 -21.86 16.48 18.88
CA GLU A 170 -23.16 17.09 19.17
C GLU A 170 -24.01 16.21 20.09
N ALA A 171 -24.04 14.90 19.86
CA ALA A 171 -24.72 13.93 20.72
C ALA A 171 -24.13 13.90 22.13
N ARG A 172 -22.79 13.88 22.27
CA ARG A 172 -22.13 13.96 23.58
C ARG A 172 -22.47 15.25 24.33
N HIS A 173 -22.44 16.40 23.65
CA HIS A 173 -22.83 17.67 24.26
C HIS A 173 -24.31 17.70 24.66
N ALA A 174 -25.20 17.09 23.87
CA ALA A 174 -26.61 16.97 24.22
C ALA A 174 -26.81 16.09 25.47
N LEU A 175 -26.11 14.96 25.55
CA LEU A 175 -26.14 14.07 26.71
C LEU A 175 -25.60 14.74 27.98
N ASP A 176 -24.46 15.44 27.90
CA ASP A 176 -23.89 16.18 29.03
C ASP A 176 -24.83 17.26 29.56
N ARG A 177 -25.48 18.01 28.66
CA ARG A 177 -26.52 18.98 29.06
C ARG A 177 -27.71 18.32 29.74
N ALA A 178 -28.17 17.16 29.23
CA ALA A 178 -29.27 16.42 29.83
C ALA A 178 -28.91 15.92 31.24
N LEU A 179 -27.72 15.34 31.41
CA LEU A 179 -27.23 14.87 32.72
C LEU A 179 -27.10 16.02 33.72
N LYS A 180 -26.47 17.14 33.35
CA LYS A 180 -26.39 18.33 34.21
C LYS A 180 -27.77 18.85 34.62
N THR A 181 -28.73 18.82 33.71
CA THR A 181 -30.11 19.23 34.01
C THR A 181 -30.74 18.30 35.06
N LEU A 182 -30.55 16.98 34.91
CA LEU A 182 -31.05 15.99 35.87
C LEU A 182 -30.37 16.13 37.25
N GLU A 183 -29.07 16.39 37.29
CA GLU A 183 -28.32 16.62 38.54
C GLU A 183 -28.72 17.93 39.24
N SER A 184 -29.04 18.96 38.46
CA SER A 184 -29.43 20.28 38.98
C SER A 184 -30.88 20.36 39.45
N LYS A 185 -31.73 19.38 39.13
CA LYS A 185 -33.14 19.35 39.54
C LYS A 185 -33.21 18.67 40.91
N PRO A 186 -33.45 19.40 42.02
CA PRO A 186 -33.65 18.78 43.33
C PRO A 186 -34.93 17.92 43.26
N GLU A 187 -35.06 16.91 44.14
CA GLU A 187 -36.27 16.09 44.31
C GLU A 187 -37.49 16.95 44.74
N GLU A 188 -37.98 17.83 43.88
CA GLU A 188 -39.10 18.73 44.15
C GLU A 188 -40.44 18.06 43.79
N GLY A 189 -40.54 16.77 44.11
CA GLY A 189 -41.70 15.94 43.75
C GLY A 189 -41.91 14.69 44.60
N ARG A 190 -41.26 14.59 45.78
CA ARG A 190 -41.59 13.56 46.78
C ARG A 190 -42.26 14.24 47.97
N ARG A 191 -43.50 14.71 47.79
CA ARG A 191 -44.46 14.99 48.86
C ARG A 191 -45.79 14.34 48.52
#